data_AF-A0AA36E8F0-F1
#
_entry.id   AF-A0AA36E8F0-F1
#
_cell.length_a   1.000
_cell.length_b   1.000
_cell.length_c   1.000
_cell.angle_alpha   90.00
_cell.angle_beta   90.00
_cell.angle_gamma   90.00
#
_symmetry.space_group_name_H-M   'P 1'
#
loop_
_entity.id
_entity.type
_entity.pdbx_description
1 polymer ?
#
loop_
_entity_poly.entity_id
_entity_poly.type
_entity_poly.pdbx_seq_one_letter_code
_entity_poly.pdbx_strand_id
1 'polypeptide(L)'
;MGDHTINKVYPMADAKSRVTVTPAQPSSSLGHHLRPPSEPPQPPQTKTMHTHTQTNGDQKINKIHANAKSVVAPPLNHHLRRPPLPPTHTKKQKRSSCCKCICWTLCMLITLLIIFAAIIGILYLVFKPKIPNYSVDRLTISQLTLNLDLSLYARFNVQITATNPNKKIGIFYQKGSHLSVWYKNTNLCQGSLPVFYQGHQNKTVLNVALSGQNQYGRTLLAALQEQQQTGQIPLDLKVDVPVKIELGKLKLMKVRILGKCMLVVDNLSANNKISIKATSCKFRLKL
;
A
#
# COMPACT_ATOMS: atom_id res chain seq x y z
N MET A 1 -44.61 -52.79 -22.54
CA MET A 1 -43.82 -52.20 -21.44
C MET A 1 -43.04 -51.02 -22.01
N GLY A 2 -43.48 -49.78 -22.01
CA GLY A 2 -44.35 -49.12 -21.04
C GLY A 2 -43.52 -48.68 -19.85
N ASP A 3 -42.83 -47.54 -19.94
CA ASP A 3 -42.73 -46.64 -18.79
C ASP A 3 -42.58 -45.18 -19.23
N HIS A 4 -43.57 -44.39 -18.82
CA HIS A 4 -43.72 -42.97 -19.05
C HIS A 4 -43.10 -42.23 -17.88
N THR A 5 -42.26 -41.22 -18.12
CA THR A 5 -41.87 -40.28 -17.06
C THR A 5 -42.34 -38.88 -17.43
N ILE A 6 -43.15 -38.35 -16.51
CA ILE A 6 -44.06 -37.22 -16.62
C ILE A 6 -43.31 -35.89 -16.48
N ASN A 7 -43.52 -34.99 -17.44
CA ASN A 7 -43.19 -33.57 -17.34
C ASN A 7 -44.07 -32.90 -16.26
N LYS A 8 -43.45 -32.35 -15.20
CA LYS A 8 -44.13 -31.45 -14.27
C LYS A 8 -44.03 -30.02 -14.76
N VAL A 9 -45.14 -29.54 -15.32
CA VAL A 9 -45.45 -28.13 -15.58
C VAL A 9 -45.91 -27.49 -14.27
N TYR A 10 -45.25 -26.42 -13.83
CA TYR A 10 -45.75 -25.55 -12.76
C TYR A 10 -46.39 -24.30 -13.40
N PRO A 11 -47.65 -23.96 -13.07
CA PRO A 11 -48.31 -22.80 -13.64
C PRO A 11 -47.80 -21.49 -13.06
N MET A 12 -47.69 -20.51 -13.96
CA MET A 12 -47.48 -19.09 -13.71
C MET A 12 -48.63 -18.52 -12.86
N ALA A 13 -48.31 -17.81 -11.79
CA ALA A 13 -49.25 -16.97 -11.06
C ALA A 13 -48.92 -15.50 -11.35
N ASP A 14 -49.79 -14.88 -12.14
CA ASP A 14 -49.85 -13.45 -12.42
C ASP A 14 -50.23 -12.67 -11.15
N ALA A 15 -49.31 -11.86 -10.63
CA ALA A 15 -49.62 -10.83 -9.64
C ALA A 15 -49.51 -9.45 -10.30
N LYS A 16 -50.61 -9.00 -10.93
CA LYS A 16 -50.84 -7.60 -11.26
C LYS A 16 -51.03 -6.81 -9.96
N SER A 17 -50.07 -5.97 -9.61
CA SER A 17 -50.30 -4.90 -8.63
C SER A 17 -50.25 -3.55 -9.33
N ARG A 18 -51.42 -2.91 -9.38
CA ARG A 18 -51.68 -1.57 -9.94
C ARG A 18 -52.03 -0.68 -8.74
N VAL A 19 -51.16 0.25 -8.38
CA VAL A 19 -51.45 1.39 -7.47
C VAL A 19 -50.61 2.57 -7.97
N THR A 20 -51.20 3.42 -8.80
CA THR A 20 -51.71 4.77 -8.46
C THR A 20 -50.62 5.84 -8.56
N VAL A 21 -50.65 6.54 -9.70
CA VAL A 21 -49.91 7.78 -9.98
C VAL A 21 -50.69 8.93 -9.34
N THR A 22 -50.05 9.68 -8.45
CA THR A 22 -50.53 10.99 -7.97
C THR A 22 -49.67 12.08 -8.60
N PRO A 23 -50.25 13.06 -9.33
CA PRO A 23 -49.51 14.23 -9.82
C PRO A 23 -49.70 15.48 -8.93
N ALA A 24 -48.88 16.50 -9.21
CA ALA A 24 -48.85 17.89 -8.71
C ALA A 24 -47.86 18.17 -7.57
N GLN A 25 -47.09 19.27 -7.51
CA GLN A 25 -46.81 20.43 -8.37
C GLN A 25 -45.57 21.18 -7.78
N PRO A 26 -45.02 22.23 -8.42
CA PRO A 26 -43.62 22.65 -8.26
C PRO A 26 -43.40 23.55 -7.05
N SER A 27 -42.23 23.42 -6.42
CA SER A 27 -41.71 24.38 -5.45
C SER A 27 -40.54 25.16 -6.03
N SER A 28 -40.60 26.44 -5.74
CA SER A 28 -39.90 27.60 -6.29
C SER A 28 -38.38 27.62 -6.14
N SER A 29 -37.78 28.32 -7.09
CA SER A 29 -36.47 28.95 -7.08
C SER A 29 -36.13 29.67 -5.77
N LEU A 30 -34.95 29.38 -5.21
CA LEU A 30 -34.19 30.34 -4.42
C LEU A 30 -32.74 30.33 -4.94
N GLY A 31 -32.34 31.43 -5.58
CA GLY A 31 -30.97 31.63 -6.03
C GLY A 31 -30.06 31.86 -4.83
N HIS A 32 -29.10 30.95 -4.61
CA HIS A 32 -27.98 31.21 -3.73
C HIS A 32 -26.78 31.67 -4.57
N HIS A 33 -26.46 32.95 -4.40
CA HIS A 33 -25.23 33.58 -4.87
C HIS A 33 -24.03 32.88 -4.21
N LEU A 34 -23.33 32.03 -4.96
CA LEU A 34 -22.06 31.43 -4.53
C LEU A 34 -20.95 32.49 -4.62
N ARG A 35 -20.46 32.88 -3.44
CA ARG A 35 -19.24 33.66 -3.22
C ARG A 35 -18.03 32.83 -3.68
N PRO A 36 -17.02 33.40 -4.36
CA PRO A 36 -15.85 32.66 -4.79
C PRO A 36 -15.03 32.14 -3.59
N PRO A 37 -14.30 31.01 -3.75
CA PRO A 37 -13.53 30.41 -2.66
C PRO A 37 -12.33 31.28 -2.28
N SER A 38 -12.21 31.57 -0.99
CA SER A 38 -11.00 32.15 -0.40
C SER A 38 -9.83 31.16 -0.47
N GLU A 39 -8.71 31.65 -0.96
CA GLU A 39 -7.43 30.96 -1.11
C GLU A 39 -6.86 30.47 0.25
N PRO A 40 -6.27 29.27 0.33
CA PRO A 40 -5.66 28.77 1.57
C PRO A 40 -4.37 29.52 1.93
N PRO A 41 -4.10 29.80 3.22
CA PRO A 41 -2.87 30.45 3.66
C PRO A 41 -1.64 29.54 3.45
N GLN A 42 -0.61 30.09 2.80
CA GLN A 42 0.69 29.45 2.63
C GLN A 42 1.44 29.31 3.98
N PRO A 43 2.15 28.19 4.23
CA PRO A 43 3.00 28.03 5.41
C PRO A 43 4.30 28.85 5.34
N PRO A 44 4.89 29.23 6.49
CA PRO A 44 6.04 30.15 6.54
C PRO A 44 7.33 29.55 5.98
N GLN A 45 8.07 30.35 5.22
CA GLN A 45 9.41 30.05 4.75
C GLN A 45 10.43 30.13 5.89
N THR A 46 11.13 29.03 6.17
CA THR A 46 12.29 29.01 7.06
C THR A 46 13.51 29.49 6.30
N LYS A 47 14.10 30.61 6.75
CA LYS A 47 15.35 31.16 6.24
C LYS A 47 16.52 30.23 6.59
N THR A 48 17.25 29.83 5.58
CA THR A 48 18.58 29.20 5.65
C THR A 48 19.58 30.20 6.22
N MET A 49 20.15 29.91 7.38
CA MET A 49 21.36 30.58 7.87
C MET A 49 22.57 29.78 7.42
N HIS A 50 23.37 30.38 6.54
CA HIS A 50 24.73 29.95 6.25
C HIS A 50 25.62 30.33 7.44
N THR A 51 26.35 29.37 8.00
CA THR A 51 27.50 29.66 8.86
C THR A 51 28.70 28.92 8.31
N HIS A 52 29.55 29.68 7.64
CA HIS A 52 30.95 29.33 7.43
C HIS A 52 31.65 29.30 8.79
N THR A 53 32.46 28.27 9.04
CA THR A 53 33.51 28.37 10.07
C THR A 53 34.80 27.87 9.48
N GLN A 54 35.70 28.84 9.31
CA GLN A 54 37.07 28.69 8.86
C GLN A 54 37.91 27.91 9.87
N THR A 55 38.70 27.00 9.35
CA THR A 55 39.99 26.58 9.89
C THR A 55 40.94 27.77 10.02
N ASN A 56 41.57 27.93 11.18
CA ASN A 56 42.89 28.53 11.30
C ASN A 56 43.57 27.96 12.55
N GLY A 57 44.73 27.34 12.33
CA GLY A 57 45.71 27.15 13.38
C GLY A 57 46.65 28.34 13.40
N ASP A 58 47.23 28.63 14.57
CA ASP A 58 48.67 28.88 14.68
C ASP A 58 49.09 29.07 16.14
N GLN A 59 50.26 28.48 16.43
CA GLN A 59 51.36 28.94 17.31
C GLN A 59 51.08 29.24 18.79
N LYS A 60 52.00 29.10 19.75
CA LYS A 60 53.35 28.54 19.99
C LYS A 60 53.69 29.06 21.42
N ILE A 61 54.87 28.72 21.95
CA ILE A 61 55.58 29.38 23.10
C ILE A 61 55.20 28.69 24.45
N ASN A 62 56.12 28.09 25.23
CA ASN A 62 57.52 28.40 25.48
C ASN A 62 58.34 27.16 25.92
N LYS A 63 59.61 27.10 25.49
CA LYS A 63 60.67 26.22 26.02
C LYS A 63 61.61 27.08 26.88
N ILE A 64 62.00 26.60 28.05
CA ILE A 64 63.25 27.03 28.70
C ILE A 64 64.06 25.82 29.17
N HIS A 65 65.19 25.68 28.48
CA HIS A 65 66.52 25.14 28.74
C HIS A 65 66.85 24.54 30.13
N ALA A 66 67.52 23.40 30.12
CA ALA A 66 68.35 22.90 31.22
C ALA A 66 69.77 22.64 30.71
N ASN A 67 70.77 23.20 31.40
CA ASN A 67 72.18 22.81 31.29
C ASN A 67 72.89 23.20 32.59
N ALA A 68 73.57 22.25 33.24
CA ALA A 68 74.91 22.44 33.80
C ALA A 68 75.41 21.17 34.52
N LYS A 69 76.73 21.00 34.43
CA LYS A 69 77.58 19.87 34.85
C LYS A 69 77.96 19.91 36.34
N SER A 70 78.11 18.70 36.90
CA SER A 70 79.28 18.12 37.59
C SER A 70 79.99 18.79 38.80
N VAL A 71 80.50 17.88 39.65
CA VAL A 71 81.73 17.88 40.50
C VAL A 71 81.60 18.12 42.02
N VAL A 72 82.28 17.20 42.74
CA VAL A 72 82.99 17.26 44.04
C VAL A 72 82.29 16.67 45.29
N ALA A 73 83.05 15.81 45.98
CA ALA A 73 82.70 14.99 47.15
C ALA A 73 83.23 15.59 48.50
N PRO A 74 83.29 14.84 49.62
CA PRO A 74 82.70 15.11 50.96
C PRO A 74 83.74 15.75 51.96
N PRO A 75 83.59 15.83 53.32
CA PRO A 75 82.61 15.21 54.25
C PRO A 75 82.09 16.09 55.40
N LEU A 76 81.19 15.55 56.24
CA LEU A 76 81.27 15.45 57.72
C LEU A 76 79.87 15.43 58.38
N ASN A 77 79.64 14.37 59.17
CA ASN A 77 78.80 14.21 60.38
C ASN A 77 77.69 15.23 60.69
N HIS A 78 76.44 14.76 60.80
CA HIS A 78 75.83 14.46 62.11
C HIS A 78 74.38 13.98 61.93
N HIS A 79 74.03 13.00 62.77
CA HIS A 79 72.70 12.43 62.92
C HIS A 79 71.63 13.48 63.21
N LEU A 80 70.73 13.74 62.25
CA LEU A 80 69.37 14.16 62.54
C LEU A 80 68.37 13.18 61.91
N ARG A 81 67.75 12.43 62.82
CA ARG A 81 66.65 11.50 62.66
C ARG A 81 65.45 12.22 62.03
N ARG A 82 65.19 12.02 60.73
CA ARG A 82 63.89 12.35 60.12
C ARG A 82 63.00 11.10 60.09
N PRO A 83 61.72 11.21 60.51
CA PRO A 83 60.73 10.14 60.37
C PRO A 83 60.49 9.74 58.90
N PRO A 84 59.95 8.54 58.63
CA PRO A 84 59.91 7.94 57.30
C PRO A 84 59.05 8.74 56.33
N LEU A 85 59.45 8.78 55.06
CA LEU A 85 58.62 9.26 53.95
C LEU A 85 57.26 8.53 53.95
N PRO A 86 56.14 9.23 53.62
CA PRO A 86 54.85 8.59 53.49
C PRO A 86 54.88 7.57 52.35
N PRO A 87 54.11 6.47 52.44
CA PRO A 87 54.08 5.45 51.40
C PRO A 87 53.62 6.07 50.08
N THR A 88 54.33 5.76 48.99
CA THR A 88 53.84 6.02 47.64
C THR A 88 52.56 5.22 47.43
N HIS A 89 51.42 5.89 47.57
CA HIS A 89 50.14 5.34 47.16
C HIS A 89 50.21 5.05 45.66
N THR A 90 50.43 3.79 45.29
CA THR A 90 50.04 3.31 43.97
C THR A 90 48.54 3.55 43.88
N LYS A 91 48.15 4.54 43.08
CA LYS A 91 46.73 4.79 42.79
C LYS A 91 46.22 3.51 42.13
N LYS A 92 45.57 2.64 42.91
CA LYS A 92 44.76 1.56 42.36
C LYS A 92 43.73 2.25 41.48
N GLN A 93 43.93 2.19 40.16
CA GLN A 93 42.94 2.66 39.20
C GLN A 93 41.64 1.97 39.58
N LYS A 94 40.68 2.74 40.11
CA LYS A 94 39.29 2.31 40.24
C LYS A 94 38.80 2.11 38.81
N ARG A 95 39.09 0.94 38.23
CA ARG A 95 38.62 0.54 36.91
C ARG A 95 37.10 0.57 36.98
N SER A 96 36.54 1.52 36.26
CA SER A 96 35.20 2.02 36.45
C SER A 96 34.16 0.90 36.39
N SER A 97 33.41 0.76 37.49
CA SER A 97 32.20 -0.08 37.56
C SER A 97 31.21 0.22 36.42
N CYS A 98 31.25 1.46 35.92
CA CYS A 98 30.47 1.95 34.77
C CYS A 98 30.63 1.08 33.50
N CYS A 99 31.84 0.56 33.23
CA CYS A 99 32.08 -0.24 32.03
C CYS A 99 31.43 -1.64 32.09
N LYS A 100 31.27 -2.21 33.30
CA LYS A 100 30.59 -3.50 33.49
C LYS A 100 29.08 -3.36 33.33
N CYS A 101 28.49 -2.29 33.87
CA CYS A 101 27.07 -2.01 33.71
C CYS A 101 26.69 -1.77 32.24
N ILE A 102 27.51 -1.00 31.50
CA ILE A 102 27.28 -0.75 30.06
C ILE A 102 27.44 -2.03 29.23
N CYS A 103 28.42 -2.88 29.55
CA CYS A 103 28.59 -4.16 28.88
C CYS A 103 27.39 -5.09 29.12
N TRP A 104 26.90 -5.16 30.36
CA TRP A 104 25.72 -5.97 30.70
C TRP A 104 24.44 -5.46 30.01
N THR A 105 24.20 -4.14 29.99
CA THR A 105 23.05 -3.57 29.30
C THR A 105 23.12 -3.81 27.79
N LEU A 106 24.31 -3.70 27.19
CA LEU A 106 24.52 -3.99 25.77
C LEU A 106 24.31 -5.47 25.45
N CYS A 107 24.83 -6.38 26.28
CA CYS A 107 24.60 -7.82 26.13
C CYS A 107 23.11 -8.18 26.25
N MET A 108 22.38 -7.57 27.19
CA MET A 108 20.93 -7.75 27.32
C MET A 108 20.18 -7.22 26.09
N LEU A 109 20.55 -6.04 25.58
CA LEU A 109 19.96 -5.48 24.37
C LEU A 109 20.19 -6.38 23.14
N ILE A 110 21.42 -6.88 22.95
CA ILE A 110 21.76 -7.80 21.87
C ILE A 110 20.95 -9.10 22.01
N THR A 111 20.87 -9.65 23.22
CA THR A 111 20.09 -10.87 23.48
C THR A 111 18.62 -10.66 23.16
N LEU A 112 18.03 -9.53 23.56
CA LEU A 112 16.65 -9.18 23.23
C LEU A 112 16.44 -9.05 21.72
N LEU A 113 17.37 -8.44 21.00
CA LEU A 113 17.31 -8.31 19.55
C LEU A 113 17.39 -9.68 18.86
N ILE A 114 18.25 -10.58 19.34
CA ILE A 114 18.34 -11.96 18.85
C ILE A 114 17.01 -12.70 19.08
N ILE A 115 16.43 -12.60 20.28
CA ILE A 115 15.13 -13.22 20.59
C ILE A 115 14.04 -12.67 19.67
N PHE A 116 13.99 -11.35 19.49
CA PHE A 116 13.00 -10.72 18.62
C PHE A 116 13.16 -11.15 17.16
N ALA A 117 14.40 -11.19 16.65
CA ALA A 117 14.71 -11.68 15.32
C ALA A 117 14.32 -13.16 15.15
N ALA A 118 14.56 -14.00 16.16
CA ALA A 118 14.17 -15.41 16.17
C ALA A 118 12.63 -15.56 16.12
N ILE A 119 11.88 -14.77 16.90
CA ILE A 119 10.41 -14.78 16.89
C ILE A 119 9.89 -14.41 15.50
N ILE A 120 10.40 -13.33 14.90
CA ILE A 120 10.02 -12.91 13.54
C ILE A 120 10.37 -14.00 12.53
N GLY A 121 11.57 -14.59 12.62
CA GLY A 121 12.02 -15.66 11.75
C GLY A 121 11.11 -16.88 11.81
N ILE A 122 10.77 -17.34 13.01
CA ILE A 122 9.82 -18.45 13.23
C ILE A 122 8.46 -18.10 12.63
N LEU A 123 7.93 -16.90 12.91
CA LEU A 123 6.64 -16.47 12.39
C LEU A 123 6.63 -16.47 10.85
N TYR A 124 7.69 -15.95 10.23
CA TYR A 124 7.84 -15.95 8.78
C TYR A 124 7.90 -17.38 8.20
N LEU A 125 8.66 -18.28 8.82
CA LEU A 125 8.75 -19.68 8.38
C LEU A 125 7.45 -20.46 8.56
N VAL A 126 6.66 -20.14 9.59
CA VAL A 126 5.38 -20.81 9.88
C VAL A 126 4.26 -20.35 8.97
N PHE A 127 4.16 -19.02 8.73
CA PHE A 127 3.06 -18.44 7.96
C PHE A 127 3.38 -18.33 6.46
N LYS A 128 4.65 -18.13 6.09
CA LYS A 128 5.14 -17.95 4.71
C LYS A 128 4.17 -17.08 3.89
N PRO A 129 4.00 -15.80 4.26
CA PRO A 129 3.01 -14.93 3.64
C PRO A 129 3.27 -14.80 2.14
N LYS A 130 2.23 -15.07 1.35
CA LYS A 130 2.20 -14.97 -0.10
C LYS A 130 1.13 -13.96 -0.51
N ILE A 131 1.43 -13.17 -1.54
CA ILE A 131 0.47 -12.22 -2.08
C ILE A 131 -0.64 -13.01 -2.79
N PRO A 132 -1.93 -12.64 -2.61
CA PRO A 132 -3.02 -13.23 -3.38
C PRO A 132 -2.82 -12.98 -4.89
N ASN A 133 -3.21 -13.96 -5.70
CA ASN A 133 -3.16 -13.86 -7.15
C ASN A 133 -4.55 -13.53 -7.69
N TYR A 134 -4.62 -12.74 -8.75
CA TYR A 134 -5.87 -12.42 -9.42
C TYR A 134 -5.72 -12.65 -10.92
N SER A 135 -6.75 -13.22 -11.53
CA SER A 135 -6.89 -13.34 -12.98
C SER A 135 -8.19 -12.69 -13.45
N VAL A 136 -8.14 -12.10 -14.64
CA VAL A 136 -9.33 -11.68 -15.36
C VAL A 136 -9.68 -12.82 -16.31
N ASP A 137 -10.75 -13.53 -16.00
CA ASP A 137 -11.10 -14.75 -16.73
C ASP A 137 -11.96 -14.43 -17.95
N ARG A 138 -12.88 -13.46 -17.80
CA ARG A 138 -13.76 -12.99 -18.89
C ARG A 138 -14.04 -11.50 -18.74
N LEU A 139 -14.19 -10.84 -19.87
CA LEU A 139 -14.72 -9.48 -19.97
C LEU A 139 -15.84 -9.50 -20.99
N THR A 140 -17.01 -8.98 -20.64
CA THR A 140 -18.18 -8.92 -21.52
C THR A 140 -18.72 -7.51 -21.52
N ILE A 141 -19.08 -7.01 -22.69
CA ILE A 141 -19.71 -5.70 -22.82
C ILE A 141 -21.19 -5.94 -22.95
N SER A 142 -21.93 -5.45 -21.97
CA SER A 142 -23.37 -5.55 -21.94
C SER A 142 -24.01 -4.38 -22.69
N GLN A 143 -23.43 -3.18 -22.57
CA GLN A 143 -23.95 -1.99 -23.24
C GLN A 143 -22.79 -1.05 -23.61
N LEU A 144 -22.82 -0.53 -24.83
CA LEU A 144 -21.94 0.54 -25.30
C LEU A 144 -22.75 1.39 -26.29
N THR A 145 -23.28 2.51 -25.81
CA THR A 145 -24.29 3.29 -26.56
C THR A 145 -24.09 4.78 -26.38
N LEU A 146 -24.34 5.54 -27.44
CA LEU A 146 -24.39 7.00 -27.36
C LEU A 146 -25.75 7.43 -26.82
N ASN A 147 -25.75 8.23 -25.75
CA ASN A 147 -26.95 8.82 -25.18
C ASN A 147 -27.39 10.05 -25.99
N LEU A 148 -28.59 10.56 -25.70
CA LEU A 148 -29.17 11.75 -26.33
C LEU A 148 -28.32 13.01 -26.13
N ASP A 149 -27.61 13.11 -25.01
CA ASP A 149 -26.67 14.18 -24.67
C ASP A 149 -25.29 14.01 -25.35
N LEU A 150 -25.16 13.08 -26.29
CA LEU A 150 -23.94 12.72 -27.00
C LEU A 150 -22.81 12.14 -26.13
N SER A 151 -23.12 11.82 -24.87
CA SER A 151 -22.21 11.08 -24.01
C SER A 151 -22.22 9.58 -24.36
N LEU A 152 -21.11 8.89 -24.10
CA LEU A 152 -21.01 7.44 -24.30
C LEU A 152 -21.27 6.74 -22.97
N TYR A 153 -22.34 5.95 -22.92
CA TYR A 153 -22.60 5.04 -21.82
C TYR A 153 -21.95 3.68 -22.09
N ALA A 154 -21.28 3.14 -21.08
CA ALA A 154 -20.60 1.86 -21.13
C ALA A 154 -20.96 1.01 -19.91
N ARG A 155 -21.32 -0.25 -20.13
CA ARG A 155 -21.58 -1.26 -19.09
C ARG A 155 -20.88 -2.57 -19.40
N PHE A 156 -19.99 -2.97 -18.51
CA PHE A 156 -19.09 -4.10 -18.66
C PHE A 156 -19.33 -5.07 -17.51
N ASN A 157 -19.27 -6.37 -17.78
CA ASN A 157 -19.21 -7.41 -16.77
C ASN A 157 -17.84 -8.06 -16.81
N VAL A 158 -17.13 -8.03 -15.69
CA VAL A 158 -15.79 -8.60 -15.56
C VAL A 158 -15.86 -9.78 -14.62
N GLN A 159 -15.42 -10.95 -15.08
CA GLN A 159 -15.24 -12.14 -14.26
C GLN A 159 -13.79 -12.19 -13.79
N ILE A 160 -13.60 -12.14 -12.48
CA ILE A 160 -12.30 -12.10 -11.82
C ILE A 160 -12.21 -13.29 -10.88
N THR A 161 -11.12 -14.06 -10.97
CA THR A 161 -10.79 -15.07 -9.97
C THR A 161 -9.73 -14.53 -9.02
N ALA A 162 -10.11 -14.39 -7.76
CA ALA A 162 -9.19 -14.13 -6.66
C ALA A 162 -8.72 -15.46 -6.06
N THR A 163 -7.41 -15.66 -5.95
CA THR A 163 -6.81 -16.86 -5.36
C THR A 163 -5.97 -16.46 -4.15
N ASN A 164 -6.31 -16.98 -2.97
CA ASN A 164 -5.48 -16.89 -1.78
C ASN A 164 -4.58 -18.13 -1.69
N PRO A 165 -3.26 -18.03 -1.94
CA PRO A 165 -2.35 -19.18 -1.84
C PRO A 165 -1.92 -19.50 -0.40
N ASN A 166 -2.32 -18.69 0.59
CA ASN A 166 -1.85 -18.82 1.97
C ASN A 166 -2.58 -19.93 2.72
N LYS A 167 -1.81 -20.73 3.47
CA LYS A 167 -2.33 -21.85 4.27
C LYS A 167 -2.91 -21.44 5.63
N LYS A 168 -2.48 -20.29 6.16
CA LYS A 168 -2.80 -19.84 7.54
C LYS A 168 -3.21 -18.36 7.61
N ILE A 169 -3.41 -17.73 6.47
CA ILE A 169 -3.76 -16.31 6.36
C ILE A 169 -5.08 -16.20 5.60
N GLY A 170 -6.10 -15.66 6.25
CA GLY A 170 -7.36 -15.26 5.63
C GLY A 170 -7.30 -13.81 5.16
N ILE A 171 -8.13 -13.47 4.18
CA ILE A 171 -8.21 -12.14 3.59
C ILE A 171 -9.67 -11.69 3.60
N PHE A 172 -9.97 -10.63 4.34
CA PHE A 172 -11.30 -10.04 4.39
C PHE A 172 -11.36 -8.80 3.50
N TYR A 173 -12.08 -8.90 2.39
CA TYR A 173 -12.25 -7.83 1.41
C TYR A 173 -13.30 -6.85 1.91
N GLN A 174 -12.91 -5.58 2.03
CA GLN A 174 -13.76 -4.54 2.63
C GLN A 174 -14.54 -3.74 1.59
N LYS A 175 -15.52 -2.96 2.08
CA LYS A 175 -16.16 -1.90 1.29
C LYS A 175 -15.14 -0.85 0.89
N GLY A 176 -15.45 -0.09 -0.18
CA GLY A 176 -14.58 0.96 -0.70
C GLY A 176 -13.53 0.46 -1.68
N SER A 177 -13.75 -0.71 -2.28
CA SER A 177 -13.00 -1.13 -3.46
C SER A 177 -13.40 -0.29 -4.68
N HIS A 178 -12.46 -0.07 -5.58
CA HIS A 178 -12.63 0.70 -6.79
C HIS A 178 -12.00 -0.02 -7.97
N LEU A 179 -12.83 -0.41 -8.93
CA LEU A 179 -12.45 -1.01 -10.20
C LEU A 179 -12.79 -0.04 -11.32
N SER A 180 -11.92 0.07 -12.32
CA SER A 180 -12.18 0.92 -13.49
C SER A 180 -11.54 0.36 -14.74
N VAL A 181 -12.24 0.47 -15.87
CA VAL A 181 -11.75 0.10 -17.20
C VAL A 181 -11.47 1.37 -17.99
N TRP A 182 -10.30 1.43 -18.58
CA TRP A 182 -9.80 2.58 -19.31
C TRP A 182 -9.46 2.20 -20.74
N TYR A 183 -9.76 3.08 -21.68
CA TYR A 183 -9.19 3.06 -23.02
C TYR A 183 -8.26 4.25 -23.14
N LYS A 184 -6.97 4.00 -23.37
CA LYS A 184 -5.92 5.02 -23.30
C LYS A 184 -6.01 5.77 -21.95
N ASN A 185 -6.27 7.08 -21.97
CA ASN A 185 -6.39 7.92 -20.78
C ASN A 185 -7.84 8.23 -20.40
N THR A 186 -8.80 7.51 -20.97
CA THR A 186 -10.23 7.78 -20.80
C THR A 186 -10.90 6.66 -20.02
N ASN A 187 -11.53 7.01 -18.89
CA ASN A 187 -12.31 6.07 -18.10
C ASN A 187 -13.61 5.74 -18.87
N LEU A 188 -13.84 4.46 -19.10
CA LEU A 188 -15.06 3.95 -19.74
C LEU A 188 -16.13 3.64 -18.70
N CYS A 189 -15.76 2.88 -17.68
CA CYS A 189 -16.68 2.43 -16.64
C CYS A 189 -15.96 2.08 -15.35
N GLN A 190 -16.71 2.11 -14.25
CA GLN A 190 -16.21 1.84 -12.91
C GLN A 190 -17.20 1.03 -12.08
N GLY A 191 -16.72 0.47 -10.98
CA GLY A 191 -17.53 -0.30 -10.04
C GLY A 191 -16.72 -0.75 -8.83
N SER A 192 -17.24 -1.71 -8.08
CA SER A 192 -16.64 -2.17 -6.83
C SER A 192 -16.80 -3.67 -6.65
N LEU A 193 -15.84 -4.30 -5.97
CA LEU A 193 -15.96 -5.68 -5.51
C LEU A 193 -16.94 -5.77 -4.35
N PRO A 194 -17.68 -6.89 -4.25
CA PRO A 194 -18.47 -7.17 -3.07
C PRO A 194 -17.56 -7.33 -1.83
N VAL A 195 -18.16 -7.20 -0.65
CA VAL A 195 -17.50 -7.58 0.60
C VAL A 195 -17.55 -9.10 0.69
N PHE A 196 -16.40 -9.74 0.88
CA PHE A 196 -16.34 -11.19 1.08
C PHE A 196 -15.12 -11.57 1.90
N TYR A 197 -15.20 -12.74 2.53
CA TYR A 197 -14.07 -13.36 3.20
C TYR A 197 -13.49 -14.46 2.32
N GLN A 198 -12.18 -14.44 2.16
CA GLN A 198 -11.42 -15.47 1.49
C GLN A 198 -10.54 -16.19 2.51
N GLY A 199 -10.99 -17.39 2.90
CA GLY A 199 -10.23 -18.28 3.79
C GLY A 199 -8.93 -18.79 3.17
N HIS A 200 -8.29 -19.72 3.87
CA HIS A 200 -7.02 -20.32 3.47
C HIS A 200 -7.14 -21.10 2.16
N GLN A 201 -6.12 -21.01 1.29
CA GLN A 201 -6.00 -21.78 0.04
C GLN A 201 -7.27 -21.74 -0.84
N ASN A 202 -8.02 -20.64 -0.77
CA ASN A 202 -9.33 -20.54 -1.40
C ASN A 202 -9.25 -19.79 -2.74
N LYS A 203 -10.09 -20.20 -3.70
CA LYS A 203 -10.33 -19.50 -4.96
C LYS A 203 -11.77 -18.98 -4.96
N THR A 204 -11.93 -17.71 -5.28
CA THR A 204 -13.24 -17.05 -5.32
C THR A 204 -13.41 -16.41 -6.68
N VAL A 205 -14.44 -16.84 -7.41
CA VAL A 205 -14.85 -16.25 -8.69
C VAL A 205 -15.86 -15.14 -8.42
N LEU A 206 -15.61 -13.96 -8.96
CA LEU A 206 -16.42 -12.77 -8.77
C LEU A 206 -16.87 -12.25 -10.13
N ASN A 207 -18.18 -12.03 -10.30
CA ASN A 207 -18.73 -11.34 -11.46
C ASN A 207 -19.05 -9.91 -11.04
N VAL A 208 -18.36 -8.95 -11.64
CA VAL A 208 -18.43 -7.54 -11.26
C VAL A 208 -19.02 -6.74 -12.42
N ALA A 209 -20.16 -6.11 -12.17
CA ALA A 209 -20.73 -5.14 -13.09
C ALA A 209 -20.04 -3.78 -12.90
N LEU A 210 -19.55 -3.22 -13.99
CA LEU A 210 -18.96 -1.89 -14.08
C LEU A 210 -19.83 -1.06 -15.02
N SER A 211 -20.04 0.20 -14.69
CA SER A 211 -20.77 1.13 -15.55
C SER A 211 -20.17 2.52 -15.50
N GLY A 212 -20.33 3.30 -16.57
CA GLY A 212 -19.88 4.67 -16.62
C GLY A 212 -20.46 5.41 -17.81
N GLN A 213 -20.30 6.73 -17.77
CA GLN A 213 -20.72 7.63 -18.83
C GLN A 213 -19.60 8.64 -19.08
N ASN A 214 -19.28 8.87 -20.34
CA ASN A 214 -18.23 9.78 -20.74
C ASN A 214 -18.78 10.88 -21.64
N GLN A 215 -18.53 12.14 -21.29
CA GLN A 215 -19.07 13.30 -22.02
C GLN A 215 -18.52 13.44 -23.44
N TYR A 216 -17.31 12.91 -23.71
CA TYR A 216 -16.70 12.94 -25.04
C TYR A 216 -17.13 11.72 -25.88
N GLY A 217 -18.43 11.43 -25.86
CA GLY A 217 -18.95 10.15 -26.32
C GLY A 217 -18.72 9.86 -27.79
N ARG A 218 -18.98 10.85 -28.67
CA ARG A 218 -18.80 10.69 -30.13
C ARG A 218 -17.36 10.38 -30.51
N THR A 219 -16.42 11.19 -30.02
CA THR A 219 -14.99 11.03 -30.31
C THR A 219 -14.47 9.70 -29.75
N LEU A 220 -14.88 9.35 -28.54
CA LEU A 220 -14.49 8.09 -27.91
C LEU A 220 -15.04 6.88 -28.66
N LEU A 221 -16.31 6.91 -29.05
CA LEU A 221 -16.95 5.83 -29.81
C LEU A 221 -16.28 5.65 -31.17
N ALA A 222 -16.00 6.74 -31.89
CA ALA A 222 -15.28 6.70 -33.17
C ALA A 222 -13.87 6.09 -33.01
N ALA A 223 -13.12 6.53 -32.00
CA ALA A 223 -11.78 6.00 -31.73
C ALA A 223 -11.79 4.52 -31.31
N LEU A 224 -12.85 4.05 -30.65
CA LEU A 224 -13.04 2.64 -30.32
C LEU A 224 -13.41 1.81 -31.56
N GLN A 225 -14.27 2.34 -32.42
CA GLN A 225 -14.67 1.69 -33.69
C GLN A 225 -13.48 1.58 -34.66
N GLU A 226 -12.69 2.63 -34.80
CA GLU A 226 -11.45 2.62 -35.59
C GLU A 226 -10.48 1.58 -35.04
N GLN A 227 -10.23 1.60 -33.72
CA GLN A 227 -9.36 0.61 -33.09
C GLN A 227 -9.86 -0.82 -33.27
N GLN A 228 -11.17 -1.03 -33.26
CA GLN A 228 -11.78 -2.35 -33.49
C GLN A 228 -11.47 -2.90 -34.89
N GLN A 229 -11.23 -2.06 -35.90
CA GLN A 229 -10.84 -2.52 -37.24
C GLN A 229 -9.49 -3.24 -37.24
N THR A 230 -8.61 -2.94 -36.28
CA THR A 230 -7.34 -3.67 -36.08
C THR A 230 -7.54 -5.06 -35.46
N GLY A 231 -8.76 -5.35 -34.98
CA GLY A 231 -9.09 -6.54 -34.21
C GLY A 231 -8.40 -6.61 -32.85
N GLN A 232 -7.82 -5.51 -32.37
CA GLN A 232 -7.08 -5.45 -31.11
C GLN A 232 -7.39 -4.15 -30.37
N ILE A 233 -8.10 -4.25 -29.25
CA ILE A 233 -8.54 -3.10 -28.48
C ILE A 233 -7.90 -3.17 -27.10
N PRO A 234 -6.87 -2.34 -26.84
CA PRO A 234 -6.18 -2.34 -25.56
C PRO A 234 -7.02 -1.64 -24.48
N LEU A 235 -7.29 -2.35 -23.40
CA LEU A 235 -8.03 -1.87 -22.23
C LEU A 235 -7.17 -2.02 -20.97
N ASP A 236 -7.19 -0.99 -20.14
CA ASP A 236 -6.51 -0.97 -18.84
C ASP A 236 -7.55 -1.18 -17.73
N LEU A 237 -7.54 -2.36 -17.09
CA LEU A 237 -8.30 -2.62 -15.88
C LEU A 237 -7.46 -2.24 -14.65
N LYS A 238 -7.91 -1.23 -13.91
CA LYS A 238 -7.30 -0.79 -12.65
C LYS A 238 -8.14 -1.25 -11.47
N VAL A 239 -7.47 -1.73 -10.43
CA VAL A 239 -8.06 -2.35 -9.24
C VAL A 239 -7.44 -1.71 -8.00
N ASP A 240 -8.25 -1.15 -7.10
CA ASP A 240 -7.85 -0.74 -5.75
C ASP A 240 -8.81 -1.38 -4.75
N VAL A 241 -8.30 -2.23 -3.86
CA VAL A 241 -9.13 -3.05 -2.99
C VAL A 241 -8.60 -2.99 -1.56
N PRO A 242 -9.35 -2.41 -0.62
CA PRO A 242 -9.01 -2.48 0.79
C PRO A 242 -9.29 -3.87 1.34
N VAL A 243 -8.30 -4.47 2.00
CA VAL A 243 -8.41 -5.78 2.64
C VAL A 243 -7.89 -5.73 4.07
N LYS A 244 -8.42 -6.62 4.92
CA LYS A 244 -7.84 -6.95 6.22
C LYS A 244 -7.20 -8.33 6.16
N ILE A 245 -6.01 -8.43 6.71
CA ILE A 245 -5.31 -9.70 6.84
C ILE A 245 -5.69 -10.34 8.17
N GLU A 246 -6.04 -11.62 8.16
CA GLU A 246 -6.42 -12.37 9.37
C GLU A 246 -5.51 -13.58 9.55
N LEU A 247 -4.87 -13.70 10.72
CA LEU A 247 -4.02 -14.83 11.10
C LEU A 247 -4.72 -15.63 12.19
N GLY A 248 -5.37 -16.72 11.80
CA GLY A 248 -6.24 -17.47 12.72
C GLY A 248 -7.38 -16.59 13.22
N LYS A 249 -7.43 -16.33 14.54
CA LYS A 249 -8.44 -15.46 15.17
C LYS A 249 -7.98 -13.99 15.28
N LEU A 250 -6.71 -13.71 14.98
CA LEU A 250 -6.14 -12.37 15.11
C LEU A 250 -6.38 -11.56 13.84
N LYS A 251 -7.07 -10.43 13.98
CA LYS A 251 -7.25 -9.45 12.91
C LYS A 251 -6.03 -8.53 12.89
N LEU A 252 -5.28 -8.55 11.78
CA LEU A 252 -4.11 -7.70 11.61
C LEU A 252 -4.49 -6.35 10.98
N MET A 253 -3.50 -5.73 10.34
CA MET A 253 -3.60 -4.46 9.61
C MET A 253 -4.57 -4.51 8.43
N LYS A 254 -5.08 -3.33 8.11
CA LYS A 254 -5.72 -3.03 6.82
C LYS A 254 -4.63 -2.66 5.83
N VAL A 255 -4.72 -3.20 4.62
CA VAL A 255 -3.84 -2.84 3.50
C VAL A 255 -4.69 -2.68 2.24
N ARG A 256 -4.14 -2.06 1.21
CA ARG A 256 -4.76 -1.97 -0.11
C ARG A 256 -4.01 -2.82 -1.11
N ILE A 257 -4.76 -3.57 -1.90
CA ILE A 257 -4.25 -4.31 -3.04
C ILE A 257 -4.49 -3.47 -4.28
N LEU A 258 -3.40 -3.05 -4.91
CA LEU A 258 -3.42 -2.27 -6.14
C LEU A 258 -3.08 -3.21 -7.31
N GLY A 259 -3.93 -3.24 -8.32
CA GLY A 259 -3.76 -4.04 -9.53
C GLY A 259 -3.86 -3.18 -10.79
N LYS A 260 -3.01 -3.47 -11.77
CA LYS A 260 -3.15 -2.98 -13.16
C LYS A 260 -3.06 -4.17 -14.10
N CYS A 261 -4.12 -4.42 -14.86
CA CYS A 261 -4.18 -5.43 -15.90
C CYS A 261 -4.35 -4.76 -17.26
N MET A 262 -3.41 -5.02 -18.17
CA MET A 262 -3.54 -4.67 -19.58
C MET A 262 -4.23 -5.84 -20.29
N LEU A 263 -5.35 -5.57 -20.92
CA LEU A 263 -6.19 -6.53 -21.64
C LEU A 263 -6.22 -6.13 -23.11
N VAL A 264 -6.05 -7.07 -24.02
CA VAL A 264 -6.32 -6.86 -25.45
C VAL A 264 -7.54 -7.68 -25.82
N VAL A 265 -8.60 -7.02 -26.26
CA VAL A 265 -9.84 -7.67 -26.69
C VAL A 265 -10.05 -7.55 -28.20
N ASP A 266 -10.82 -8.46 -28.77
CA ASP A 266 -11.05 -8.57 -30.21
C ASP A 266 -12.14 -7.61 -30.74
N ASN A 267 -13.19 -7.39 -29.97
CA ASN A 267 -14.27 -6.46 -30.30
C ASN A 267 -14.90 -5.84 -29.05
N LEU A 268 -15.69 -4.78 -29.25
CA LEU A 268 -16.49 -4.16 -28.18
C LEU A 268 -18.01 -4.28 -28.41
N SER A 269 -18.43 -5.30 -29.15
CA SER A 269 -19.85 -5.45 -29.49
C SER A 269 -20.65 -6.01 -28.31
N ALA A 270 -21.80 -5.39 -28.04
CA ALA A 270 -22.67 -5.80 -26.96
C ALA A 270 -23.19 -7.24 -27.19
N ASN A 271 -23.24 -8.04 -26.13
CA ASN A 271 -23.77 -9.41 -26.10
C ASN A 271 -23.01 -10.46 -26.93
N ASN A 272 -21.89 -10.11 -27.55
CA ASN A 272 -21.02 -11.08 -28.22
C ASN A 272 -19.95 -11.64 -27.29
N LYS A 273 -19.43 -12.82 -27.64
CA LYS A 273 -18.33 -13.46 -26.95
C LYS A 273 -17.03 -12.70 -27.25
N ILE A 274 -16.67 -11.78 -26.36
CA ILE A 274 -15.38 -11.08 -26.42
C ILE A 274 -14.27 -12.07 -26.08
N SER A 275 -13.27 -12.15 -26.94
CA SER A 275 -12.07 -12.96 -26.73
C SER A 275 -10.96 -12.09 -26.19
N ILE A 276 -10.44 -12.43 -25.02
CA ILE A 276 -9.24 -11.80 -24.48
C ILE A 276 -8.03 -12.41 -25.22
N LYS A 277 -7.41 -11.63 -26.10
CA LYS A 277 -6.25 -12.05 -26.91
C LYS A 277 -4.96 -12.06 -26.10
N ALA A 278 -4.82 -11.13 -25.17
CA ALA A 278 -3.66 -11.04 -24.28
C ALA A 278 -4.06 -10.40 -22.96
N THR A 279 -3.42 -10.85 -21.88
CA THR A 279 -3.56 -10.30 -20.52
C THR A 279 -2.21 -10.20 -19.85
N SER A 280 -1.89 -9.05 -19.29
CA SER A 280 -0.73 -8.86 -18.42
C SER A 280 -1.14 -8.09 -17.17
N CYS A 281 -0.98 -8.70 -16.00
CA CYS A 281 -1.40 -8.13 -14.73
C CYS A 281 -0.22 -7.91 -13.78
N LYS A 282 -0.20 -6.77 -13.10
CA LYS A 282 0.76 -6.43 -12.06
C LYS A 282 0.01 -6.03 -10.79
N PHE A 283 0.36 -6.66 -9.67
CA PHE A 283 -0.23 -6.38 -8.36
C PHE A 283 0.83 -5.94 -7.36
N ARG A 284 0.46 -5.02 -6.47
CA ARG A 284 1.29 -4.58 -5.34
C ARG A 284 0.43 -4.32 -4.11
N LEU A 285 1.04 -4.48 -2.95
CA LEU A 285 0.45 -4.09 -1.67
C LEU A 285 0.83 -2.65 -1.34
N LYS A 286 -0.13 -1.89 -0.84
CA LYS A 286 0.06 -0.55 -0.28
C LYS A 286 -0.45 -0.56 1.15
N LEU A 287 0.41 -0.20 2.10
CA LEU A 287 0.04 -0.03 3.50
C LEU A 287 -0.76 1.27 3.69
#